data_AF-A0A350QVH3-F1
#
_entry.id   AF-A0A350QVH3-F1
#
_cell.length_a   1.000
_cell.length_b   1.000
_cell.length_c   1.000
_cell.angle_alpha   90.00
_cell.angle_beta   90.00
_cell.angle_gamma   90.00
#
_symmetry.space_group_name_H-M   'P 1'
#
loop_
_entity.id
_entity.type
_entity.pdbx_description
1 polymer ?
#
loop_
_entity_poly.entity_id
_entity_poly.type
_entity_poly.pdbx_seq_one_letter_code
_entity_poly.pdbx_strand_id
1 'polypeptide(L)' 'MIEALRLANALLAPVMPSVHASINDRLGLEPCCSWKEDLSWDHRLSGKKLGEKTILFPRDV' A
#
# COMPACT_ATOMS: atom_id res chain seq x y z
N MET A 1 -9.87 -7.88 4.32
CA MET A 1 -8.46 -8.20 4.69
C MET A 1 -7.47 -7.31 3.95
N ILE A 2 -7.53 -7.22 2.61
CA ILE A 2 -6.66 -6.35 1.79
C ILE A 2 -6.77 -4.84 2.14
N GLU A 3 -7.97 -4.36 2.47
CA GLU A 3 -8.16 -2.95 2.84
C GLU A 3 -7.39 -2.55 4.10
N ALA A 4 -7.23 -3.47 5.06
CA ALA A 4 -6.40 -3.23 6.24
C ALA A 4 -4.92 -3.04 5.87
N LEU A 5 -4.42 -3.76 4.85
CA LEU A 5 -3.06 -3.57 4.35
C LEU A 5 -2.89 -2.20 3.68
N ARG A 6 -3.90 -1.71 2.96
CA ARG A 6 -3.88 -0.36 2.35
C ARG A 6 -3.78 0.72 3.43
N LEU A 7 -4.61 0.63 4.47
CA LEU A 7 -4.59 1.56 5.60
C LEU A 7 -3.24 1.52 6.35
N ALA A 8 -2.71 0.33 6.60
CA ALA A 8 -1.37 0.19 7.17
C ALA A 8 -0.28 0.78 6.26
N ASN A 9 -0.42 0.64 4.93
CA ASN A 9 0.50 1.22 3.97
C ASN A 9 0.49 2.75 4.00
N ALA A 10 -0.68 3.37 4.18
CA ALA A 10 -0.80 4.81 4.35
C ALA A 10 -0.02 5.28 5.60
N LEU A 11 -0.09 4.54 6.71
CA LEU A 11 0.67 4.82 7.94
C LEU A 11 2.19 4.65 7.76
N LEU A 12 2.62 3.80 6.83
CA LEU A 12 4.03 3.55 6.50
C LEU A 12 4.65 4.65 5.64
N ALA A 13 3.84 5.45 4.91
CA ALA A 13 4.33 6.52 4.03
C ALA A 13 5.36 7.48 4.67
N PRO A 14 5.17 8.01 5.90
CA PRO A 14 6.14 8.92 6.52
C PRO A 14 7.44 8.23 7.00
N VAL A 15 7.43 6.92 7.25
CA VAL A 15 8.58 6.19 7.81
C VAL A 15 9.37 5.48 6.71
N MET A 16 8.68 4.90 5.74
CA MET A 16 9.24 4.07 4.67
C MET A 16 8.59 4.39 3.31
N PRO A 17 8.90 5.56 2.71
CA PRO A 17 8.27 5.99 1.46
C PRO A 17 8.56 5.05 0.27
N SER A 18 9.72 4.40 0.24
CA SER A 18 10.10 3.45 -0.81
C SER A 18 9.27 2.15 -0.77
N VAL A 19 9.06 1.61 0.44
CA VAL A 19 8.21 0.43 0.66
C VAL A 19 6.74 0.80 0.39
N HIS A 20 6.33 1.99 0.82
CA HIS A 20 4.98 2.50 0.56
C HIS A 20 4.65 2.53 -0.94
N ALA A 21 5.56 3.09 -1.75
CA ALA A 21 5.42 3.12 -3.20
C ALA A 21 5.38 1.70 -3.80
N SER A 22 6.23 0.80 -3.32
CA SER A 22 6.30 -0.60 -3.78
C SER A 22 5.01 -1.38 -3.51
N ILE A 23 4.32 -1.10 -2.40
CA ILE A 23 3.03 -1.68 -2.06
C ILE A 23 1.92 -1.07 -2.92
N ASN A 24 1.90 0.26 -3.09
CA ASN A 24 0.88 0.94 -3.91
C ASN A 24 0.90 0.48 -5.37
N ASP A 25 2.09 0.32 -5.95
CA ASP A 25 2.28 -0.21 -7.31
C ASP A 25 1.60 -1.59 -7.47
N ARG A 26 1.79 -2.47 -6.48
CA ARG A 26 1.19 -3.82 -6.48
C ARG A 26 -0.31 -3.84 -6.20
N LEU A 27 -0.79 -2.86 -5.45
CA LEU A 27 -2.21 -2.65 -5.21
C LEU A 27 -2.88 -1.92 -6.39
N GLY A 28 -2.11 -1.45 -7.39
CA GLY A 28 -2.62 -0.63 -8.48
C GLY A 28 -3.25 0.67 -7.98
N LEU A 29 -2.63 1.26 -6.96
CA LEU A 29 -3.05 2.50 -6.32
C LEU A 29 -2.09 3.63 -6.68
N GLU A 30 -2.65 4.81 -6.88
CA GLU A 30 -1.90 6.05 -7.05
C GLU A 30 -1.22 6.45 -5.73
N PRO A 31 -0.13 7.25 -5.78
CA PRO A 31 0.50 7.81 -4.59
C PRO A 31 -0.51 8.59 -3.73
N CYS A 32 -0.41 8.42 -2.41
CA CYS A 32 -1.31 9.08 -1.47
C CYS A 32 -1.16 10.61 -1.54
N CYS A 33 -2.20 11.31 -2.03
CA CYS A 33 -2.24 12.78 -2.08
C CYS A 33 -2.70 13.42 -0.76
N SER A 34 -3.57 12.75 0.01
CA SER A 34 -4.15 13.27 1.24
C SER A 34 -4.29 12.17 2.29
N TRP A 35 -3.52 12.29 3.36
CA TRP A 35 -3.47 11.28 4.42
C TRP A 35 -4.83 11.08 5.11
N LYS A 36 -5.62 12.15 5.24
CA LYS A 36 -6.94 12.12 5.86
C LYS A 36 -7.94 11.31 5.04
N GLU A 37 -7.89 11.45 3.72
CA GLU A 37 -8.78 10.70 2.82
C GLU A 37 -8.33 9.25 2.70
N ASP A 38 -7.01 9.03 2.64
CA ASP A 38 -6.44 7.69 2.49
C ASP A 38 -6.61 6.84 3.76
N LEU A 39 -6.71 7.45 4.95
CA LEU A 39 -7.02 6.72 6.19
C LEU A 39 -8.51 6.40 6.40
N SER A 40 -9.39 6.76 5.45
CA SER A 40 -10.78 6.32 5.46
C SER A 40 -10.91 4.90 4.88
N TRP A 41 -11.79 4.09 5.46
CA TRP A 41 -12.03 2.74 4.95
C TRP A 41 -12.83 2.79 3.64
N ASP A 42 -12.36 2.06 2.61
CA ASP A 42 -12.90 2.09 1.25
C ASP A 42 -13.01 0.65 0.65
N HIS A 43 -13.64 0.56 -0.52
CA HIS A 43 -13.73 -0.58 -1.42
C HIS A 43 -13.04 -0.36 -2.79
N ARG A 44 -12.21 0.68 -2.99
CA ARG A 44 -11.43 0.96 -4.23
C ARG A 44 -10.55 -0.20 -4.72
N LEU A 45 -10.22 -1.13 -3.84
CA LEU A 45 -9.46 -2.35 -4.17
C LEU A 45 -10.34 -3.52 -4.61
N SER A 46 -11.66 -3.42 -4.47
CA SER A 46 -12.60 -4.46 -4.90
C SER A 46 -12.60 -4.58 -6.41
N GLY A 47 -12.32 -5.78 -6.93
CA GLY A 47 -12.25 -6.04 -8.37
C GLY A 47 -10.94 -5.66 -9.05
N LYS A 48 -9.98 -5.03 -8.34
CA LYS A 48 -8.64 -4.79 -8.88
C LYS A 48 -7.79 -6.06 -8.83
N LYS A 49 -7.02 -6.30 -9.90
CA LYS A 49 -6.06 -7.40 -9.95
C LYS A 49 -4.79 -6.97 -9.25
N LEU A 50 -4.34 -7.77 -8.28
CA LEU A 50 -3.08 -7.55 -7.59
C LEU A 50 -1.89 -7.83 -8.53
N GLY A 51 -0.83 -7.03 -8.39
CA GLY A 51 0.45 -7.24 -9.05
C GLY A 51 1.20 -8.47 -8.52
N GLU A 52 2.39 -8.72 -9.06
CA GLU A 52 3.19 -9.88 -8.69
C GLU A 52 3.69 -9.84 -7.25
N LYS A 53 3.81 -11.04 -6.65
CA LYS A 53 4.37 -11.21 -5.31
C LYS A 53 5.81 -10.73 -5.28
N THR A 54 6.17 -10.00 -4.22
CA THR A 54 7.54 -9.55 -3.98
C THR A 54 7.94 -9.76 -2.54
N ILE A 55 9.25 -9.74 -2.31
CA ILE A 55 9.82 -9.62 -0.97
C ILE A 55 10.05 -8.13 -0.71
N LEU A 56 9.35 -7.56 0.28
CA LEU A 56 9.51 -6.16 0.69
C LEU A 56 10.66 -5.96 1.68
N PHE A 57 10.95 -6.99 2.47
CA PHE A 57 11.97 -6.98 3.52
C PHE A 57 12.84 -8.24 3.36
N PRO A 58 13.90 -8.18 2.53
CA PRO A 58 14.85 -9.28 2.46
C PRO A 58 15.57 -9.41 3.80
N ARG A 59 16.02 -10.64 4.15
CA ARG A 59 16.90 -10.84 5.30
C ARG A 59 18.32 -10.47 4.89
N ASP A 60 19.05 -9.79 5.77
CA ASP A 60 20.48 -9.63 5.61
C ASP A 60 21.14 -11.03 5.66
N VAL A 61 22.00 -11.29 4.68
CA VAL A 61 22.74 -12.56 4.51
C VAL A 61 24.05 -12.50 5.27
#